data_AF-A0A967GQF3-F1
#
_entry.id   AF-A0A967GQF3-F1
#
_cell.length_a   1.000
_cell.length_b   1.000
_cell.length_c   1.000
_cell.angle_alpha   90.00
_cell.angle_beta   90.00
_cell.angle_gamma   90.00
#
_symmetry.space_group_name_H-M   'P 1'
#
loop_
_entity.id
_entity.type
_entity.pdbx_description
1 polymer ?
#
loop_
_entity_poly.entity_id
_entity_poly.type
_entity_poly.pdbx_seq_one_letter_code
_entity_poly.pdbx_strand_id
1 'polypeptide(L)'
;MGSRWAHRDPEAVIEWLDGLSSSDGRSRAYGTAFAVWAGRDPEEAGQYITQMPKSPERDSAISGFANRVVHEDPATGVEWAAAVGDPGAREQALIRTGQVYYRRDAEAAREWLAGSGLSPEAQQQVTSPPNHHNRRTRD
;
A
#
# COMPACT_ATOMS: atom_id res chain seq x y z
N MET A 1 -0.44 -15.33 23.87
CA MET A 1 0.95 -15.82 24.04
C MET A 1 1.50 -16.19 22.68
N GLY A 2 2.75 -15.80 22.39
CA GLY A 2 3.60 -16.59 21.47
C GLY A 2 3.77 -16.04 20.07
N SER A 3 4.58 -14.99 19.96
CA SER A 3 5.20 -14.47 18.75
C SER A 3 5.91 -15.55 17.93
N ARG A 4 5.44 -15.86 16.71
CA ARG A 4 6.27 -16.52 15.69
C ARG A 4 5.77 -16.39 14.24
N TRP A 5 4.97 -15.37 13.93
CA TRP A 5 4.45 -15.20 12.57
C TRP A 5 5.59 -14.77 11.65
N ALA A 6 5.79 -15.45 10.52
CA ALA A 6 6.79 -15.19 9.48
C ALA A 6 8.24 -15.64 9.74
N HIS A 7 8.42 -16.94 9.97
CA HIS A 7 9.72 -17.57 9.77
C HIS A 7 9.90 -18.30 8.44
N ARG A 8 8.87 -18.46 7.58
CA ARG A 8 9.02 -19.01 6.21
C ARG A 8 7.74 -19.21 5.40
N ASP A 9 6.55 -19.11 6.00
CA ASP A 9 5.39 -19.71 5.35
C ASP A 9 4.35 -18.68 4.91
N PRO A 10 4.18 -18.46 3.58
CA PRO A 10 2.98 -17.88 2.98
C PRO A 10 1.69 -18.47 3.58
N GLU A 11 1.72 -19.76 3.92
CA GLU A 11 0.61 -20.50 4.49
C GLU A 11 0.15 -19.91 5.83
N ALA A 12 1.06 -19.42 6.68
CA ALA A 12 0.69 -18.84 7.98
C ALA A 12 -0.05 -17.49 7.83
N VAL A 13 0.29 -16.72 6.79
CA VAL A 13 -0.44 -15.49 6.44
C VAL A 13 -1.84 -15.85 5.94
N ILE A 14 -1.93 -16.85 5.07
CA ILE A 14 -3.20 -17.31 4.50
C ILE A 14 -4.11 -17.94 5.55
N GLU A 15 -3.58 -18.77 6.45
CA GLU A 15 -4.31 -19.42 7.53
C GLU A 15 -4.93 -18.39 8.48
N TRP A 16 -4.19 -17.33 8.80
CA TRP A 16 -4.73 -16.22 9.60
C TRP A 16 -5.84 -15.45 8.86
N LEU A 17 -5.69 -15.25 7.55
CA LEU A 17 -6.69 -14.56 6.72
C LEU A 17 -7.97 -15.40 6.53
N ASP A 18 -7.83 -16.73 6.45
CA ASP A 18 -8.92 -17.69 6.33
C ASP A 18 -9.75 -17.77 7.62
N GLY A 19 -9.10 -17.61 8.78
CA GLY A 19 -9.75 -17.55 10.09
C GLY A 19 -10.65 -16.32 10.33
N LEU A 20 -10.67 -15.33 9.43
CA LEU A 20 -11.48 -14.12 9.56
C LEU A 20 -12.85 -14.30 8.89
N SER A 21 -13.90 -14.43 9.71
CA SER A 21 -15.27 -14.74 9.28
C SER A 21 -16.04 -13.58 8.62
N SER A 22 -15.46 -12.38 8.47
CA SER A 22 -16.14 -11.21 7.90
C SER A 22 -15.44 -10.66 6.65
N SER A 23 -16.19 -10.53 5.56
CA SER A 23 -15.73 -10.06 4.24
C SER A 23 -15.11 -8.65 4.26
N ASP A 24 -15.68 -7.69 5.00
CA ASP A 24 -15.12 -6.33 5.09
C ASP A 24 -13.82 -6.28 5.93
N GLY A 25 -13.73 -7.17 6.92
CA GLY A 25 -12.51 -7.34 7.73
C GLY A 25 -11.38 -8.00 6.94
N ARG A 26 -11.73 -8.86 5.97
CA ARG A 26 -10.77 -9.64 5.19
C ARG A 26 -9.87 -8.73 4.34
N SER A 27 -10.42 -7.81 3.54
CA SER A 27 -9.60 -6.91 2.73
C SER A 27 -8.61 -6.08 3.57
N ARG A 28 -9.05 -5.51 4.69
CA ARG A 28 -8.15 -4.76 5.60
C ARG A 28 -7.08 -5.66 6.23
N ALA A 29 -7.45 -6.90 6.54
CA ALA A 29 -6.53 -7.90 7.05
C ALA A 29 -5.46 -8.28 6.02
N TYR A 30 -5.83 -8.44 4.74
CA TYR A 30 -4.88 -8.64 3.64
C TYR A 30 -3.87 -7.49 3.59
N GLY A 31 -4.32 -6.23 3.59
CA GLY A 31 -3.39 -5.10 3.59
C GLY A 31 -2.43 -5.10 4.77
N THR A 32 -2.91 -5.40 5.98
CA THR A 32 -2.05 -5.45 7.17
C THR A 32 -1.06 -6.62 7.11
N ALA A 33 -1.52 -7.79 6.70
CA ALA A 33 -0.69 -8.99 6.62
C ALA A 33 0.44 -8.83 5.60
N PHE A 34 0.11 -8.32 4.40
CA PHE A 34 1.11 -8.11 3.36
C PHE A 34 2.07 -6.96 3.67
N ALA A 35 1.66 -5.95 4.44
CA ALA A 35 2.59 -4.94 4.96
C ALA A 35 3.63 -5.57 5.93
N VAL A 36 3.20 -6.51 6.77
CA VAL A 36 4.11 -7.22 7.70
C VAL A 36 5.02 -8.19 6.97
N TRP A 37 4.47 -8.95 6.00
CA TRP A 37 5.24 -9.89 5.19
C TRP A 37 6.28 -9.16 4.35
N ALA A 38 5.90 -8.08 3.68
CA ALA A 38 6.82 -7.25 2.90
C ALA A 38 7.98 -6.68 3.73
N GLY A 39 7.76 -6.44 5.03
CA GLY A 39 8.82 -5.95 5.91
C GLY A 39 9.84 -7.01 6.32
N ARG A 40 9.62 -8.26 5.94
CA ARG A 40 10.53 -9.38 6.19
C ARG A 40 11.09 -9.93 4.89
N ASP A 41 10.19 -10.17 3.93
CA ASP A 41 10.52 -10.67 2.61
C ASP A 41 9.63 -9.97 1.57
N PRO A 42 10.09 -8.83 1.02
CA PRO A 42 9.35 -8.11 -0.01
C PRO A 42 9.33 -8.88 -1.35
N GLU A 43 10.32 -9.72 -1.65
CA GLU A 43 10.32 -10.50 -2.89
C GLU A 43 9.23 -11.57 -2.87
N GLU A 44 9.16 -12.37 -1.81
CA GLU A 44 8.19 -13.45 -1.69
C GLU A 44 6.75 -12.92 -1.59
N ALA A 45 6.53 -11.87 -0.78
CA ALA A 45 5.22 -11.24 -0.65
C ALA A 45 4.74 -10.65 -1.99
N GLY A 46 5.63 -10.00 -2.75
CA GLY A 46 5.31 -9.48 -4.08
C GLY A 46 4.96 -10.59 -5.07
N GLN A 47 5.74 -11.66 -5.11
CA GLN A 47 5.47 -12.83 -5.94
C GLN A 47 4.10 -13.45 -5.61
N TYR A 48 3.74 -13.56 -4.33
CA TYR A 48 2.43 -14.06 -3.95
C TYR A 48 1.30 -13.17 -4.47
N ILE A 49 1.42 -11.84 -4.29
CA ILE A 49 0.44 -10.86 -4.78
C ILE A 49 0.23 -10.97 -6.30
N THR A 50 1.31 -11.20 -7.07
CA THR A 50 1.19 -11.35 -8.53
C THR A 50 0.43 -12.59 -8.96
N GLN A 51 0.46 -13.65 -8.15
CA GLN A 51 -0.26 -14.90 -8.39
C GLN A 51 -1.74 -14.81 -7.97
N MET A 52 -2.11 -13.82 -7.15
CA MET A 52 -3.50 -13.62 -6.74
C MET A 52 -4.38 -13.18 -7.93
N PRO A 53 -5.61 -13.68 -8.03
CA PRO A 53 -6.58 -13.15 -8.98
C PRO A 53 -6.90 -11.69 -8.66
N LYS A 54 -7.37 -10.94 -9.67
CA LYS A 54 -7.82 -9.56 -9.46
C LYS A 54 -9.05 -9.59 -8.53
N SER A 55 -8.89 -9.08 -7.32
CA SER A 55 -9.94 -8.99 -6.31
C SER A 55 -9.67 -7.84 -5.35
N PRO A 56 -10.67 -7.39 -4.57
CA PRO A 56 -10.48 -6.36 -3.54
C PRO A 56 -9.42 -6.72 -2.49
N GLU A 57 -9.26 -8.02 -2.20
CA GLU A 57 -8.23 -8.54 -1.30
C GLU A 57 -6.83 -8.35 -1.89
N ARG A 58 -6.66 -8.65 -3.19
CA ARG A 58 -5.39 -8.38 -3.90
C ARG A 58 -5.07 -6.90 -3.90
N ASP A 59 -6.03 -6.03 -4.18
CA ASP A 59 -5.82 -4.58 -4.18
C ASP A 59 -5.41 -4.06 -2.80
N SER A 60 -6.00 -4.63 -1.74
CA SER A 60 -5.62 -4.33 -0.36
C SER A 60 -4.24 -4.86 -0.01
N ALA A 61 -3.90 -6.07 -0.45
CA ALA A 61 -2.57 -6.66 -0.29
C ALA A 61 -1.49 -5.81 -0.98
N ILE A 62 -1.73 -5.40 -2.23
CA ILE A 62 -0.86 -4.48 -2.98
C ILE A 62 -0.69 -3.17 -2.20
N SER A 63 -1.78 -2.58 -1.71
CA SER A 63 -1.73 -1.31 -0.97
C SER A 63 -0.89 -1.42 0.31
N GLY A 64 -1.04 -2.53 1.05
CA GLY A 64 -0.25 -2.80 2.26
C GLY A 64 1.22 -3.05 1.96
N PHE A 65 1.49 -3.87 0.95
CA PHE A 65 2.83 -4.14 0.44
C PHE A 65 3.54 -2.85 0.00
N ALA A 66 2.90 -2.07 -0.86
CA ALA A 66 3.40 -0.80 -1.37
C ALA A 66 3.68 0.18 -0.22
N ASN A 67 2.80 0.25 0.78
CA ASN A 67 3.00 1.10 1.96
C ASN A 67 4.21 0.69 2.80
N ARG A 68 4.57 -0.59 2.85
CA ARG A 68 5.79 -1.03 3.53
C ARG A 68 7.03 -0.78 2.68
N VAL A 69 7.00 -1.22 1.42
CA VAL A 69 8.15 -1.16 0.52
C VAL A 69 8.58 0.27 0.25
N VAL A 70 7.64 1.23 0.16
CA VAL A 70 7.97 2.65 -0.07
C VAL A 70 8.88 3.24 1.03
N HIS A 71 8.91 2.66 2.23
CA HIS A 71 9.82 3.08 3.29
C HIS A 71 11.26 2.53 3.12
N GLU A 72 11.44 1.48 2.34
CA GLU A 72 12.75 0.88 2.04
C GLU A 72 13.23 1.34 0.66
N ASP A 73 12.39 1.11 -0.35
CA ASP A 73 12.53 1.56 -1.74
C ASP A 73 11.29 2.35 -2.18
N PRO A 74 11.36 3.69 -2.14
CA PRO A 74 10.28 4.56 -2.54
C PRO A 74 9.82 4.38 -3.99
N ALA A 75 10.75 4.14 -4.92
CA ALA A 75 10.46 4.02 -6.34
C ALA A 75 9.65 2.74 -6.59
N THR A 76 10.12 1.62 -6.05
CA THR A 76 9.39 0.35 -6.12
C THR A 76 8.02 0.47 -5.43
N GLY A 77 7.95 1.13 -4.26
CA GLY A 77 6.69 1.30 -3.53
C GLY A 77 5.59 2.04 -4.31
N VAL A 78 5.94 3.07 -5.07
CA VAL A 78 4.97 3.78 -5.92
C VAL A 78 4.57 2.99 -7.17
N GLU A 79 5.45 2.15 -7.72
CA GLU A 79 5.11 1.25 -8.82
C GLU A 79 4.10 0.18 -8.40
N TRP A 80 4.29 -0.41 -7.21
CA TRP A 80 3.31 -1.34 -6.65
C TRP A 80 1.97 -0.66 -6.39
N ALA A 81 1.97 0.57 -5.88
CA ALA A 81 0.73 1.33 -5.73
C ALA A 81 -0.01 1.54 -7.07
N ALA A 82 0.71 1.67 -8.19
CA ALA A 82 0.12 1.80 -9.53
C ALA A 82 -0.49 0.47 -10.05
N ALA A 83 -0.06 -0.67 -9.51
CA ALA A 83 -0.54 -2.00 -9.89
C ALA A 83 -1.92 -2.37 -9.30
N VAL A 84 -2.45 -1.54 -8.39
CA VAL A 84 -3.81 -1.70 -7.83
C VAL A 84 -4.84 -1.61 -8.95
N GLY A 85 -5.77 -2.58 -8.98
CA GLY A 85 -6.78 -2.70 -10.02
C GLY A 85 -7.92 -1.69 -9.88
N ASP A 86 -8.42 -1.49 -8.66
CA ASP A 86 -9.46 -0.51 -8.38
C ASP A 86 -8.95 0.94 -8.50
N PRO A 87 -9.57 1.80 -9.33
CA PRO A 87 -9.12 3.18 -9.52
C PRO A 87 -9.08 4.02 -8.25
N GLY A 88 -10.06 3.84 -7.35
CA GLY A 88 -10.14 4.60 -6.10
C GLY A 88 -9.07 4.17 -5.09
N ALA A 89 -8.89 2.86 -4.92
CA ALA A 89 -7.83 2.31 -4.09
C ALA A 89 -6.44 2.64 -4.65
N ARG A 90 -6.27 2.61 -5.98
CA ARG A 90 -5.02 2.97 -6.66
C ARG A 90 -4.64 4.42 -6.39
N GLU A 91 -5.55 5.36 -6.58
CA GLU A 91 -5.28 6.78 -6.28
C GLU A 91 -4.88 6.97 -4.81
N GLN A 92 -5.61 6.35 -3.89
CA GLN A 92 -5.31 6.40 -2.46
C GLN A 92 -3.95 5.78 -2.10
N ALA A 93 -3.57 4.68 -2.74
CA ALA A 93 -2.29 4.04 -2.56
C ALA A 93 -1.16 4.93 -3.09
N LEU A 94 -1.30 5.47 -4.31
CA LEU A 94 -0.35 6.37 -4.94
C LEU A 94 -0.14 7.65 -4.13
N ILE A 95 -1.20 8.23 -3.57
CA ILE A 95 -1.08 9.41 -2.70
C ILE A 95 -0.24 9.05 -1.46
N ARG A 96 -0.56 7.95 -0.77
CA ARG A 96 0.14 7.56 0.47
C ARG A 96 1.61 7.22 0.22
N THR A 97 1.90 6.43 -0.80
CA THR A 97 3.28 6.06 -1.14
C THR A 97 4.02 7.26 -1.70
N GLY A 98 3.39 8.05 -2.57
CA GLY A 98 3.94 9.31 -3.07
C GLY A 98 4.33 10.27 -1.94
N GLN A 99 3.52 10.41 -0.89
CA GLN A 99 3.88 11.24 0.28
C GLN A 99 5.14 10.75 0.97
N VAL A 100 5.31 9.43 1.13
CA VAL A 100 6.54 8.85 1.70
C VAL A 100 7.71 9.10 0.76
N TYR A 101 7.52 8.89 -0.54
CA TYR A 101 8.54 9.12 -1.55
C TYR A 101 8.99 10.57 -1.54
N TYR A 102 8.08 11.54 -1.62
CA TYR A 102 8.40 12.96 -1.58
C TYR A 102 9.14 13.40 -0.32
N ARG A 103 8.81 12.80 0.84
CA ARG A 103 9.54 13.06 2.09
C ARG A 103 10.97 12.52 2.08
N ARG A 104 11.22 11.44 1.32
CA ARG A 104 12.53 10.78 1.26
C ARG A 104 13.40 11.34 0.16
N ASP A 105 12.80 11.60 -1.00
CA ASP A 105 13.41 12.22 -2.17
C ASP A 105 12.37 13.07 -2.90
N ALA A 106 12.40 14.38 -2.66
CA ALA A 106 11.47 15.32 -3.25
C ALA A 106 11.73 15.56 -4.75
N GLU A 107 12.96 15.35 -5.23
CA GLU A 107 13.32 15.57 -6.62
C GLU A 107 12.81 14.42 -7.48
N ALA A 108 13.17 13.19 -7.13
CA ALA A 108 12.73 11.99 -7.84
C ALA A 108 11.20 11.80 -7.74
N ALA A 109 10.59 12.14 -6.60
CA ALA A 109 9.14 12.10 -6.47
C ALA A 109 8.42 13.10 -7.39
N ARG A 110 9.01 14.27 -7.70
CA ARG A 110 8.41 15.23 -8.66
C ARG A 110 8.44 14.70 -10.08
N GLU A 111 9.52 14.02 -10.47
CA GLU A 111 9.60 13.36 -11.77
C GLU A 111 8.57 12.24 -11.88
N TRP A 112 8.47 11.40 -10.85
CA TRP A 112 7.44 10.37 -10.77
C TRP A 112 6.03 10.96 -10.83
N LEU A 113 5.77 12.06 -10.10
CA LEU A 113 4.46 12.73 -10.12
C LEU A 113 4.05 13.17 -11.53
N ALA A 114 5.00 13.68 -12.32
CA ALA A 114 4.76 14.06 -13.71
C ALA A 114 4.33 12.88 -14.59
N GLY A 115 4.81 11.67 -14.29
CA GLY A 115 4.45 10.42 -15.01
C GLY A 115 3.32 9.61 -14.37
N SER A 116 2.92 9.93 -13.14
CA SER A 116 1.96 9.12 -12.35
C SER A 116 0.53 9.12 -12.89
N GLY A 117 0.16 10.10 -13.73
CA GLY A 117 -1.20 10.30 -14.21
C GLY A 117 -2.20 10.74 -13.13
N LEU A 118 -1.72 11.13 -11.95
CA LEU A 118 -2.55 11.64 -10.85
C LEU A 118 -3.18 13.00 -11.19
N SER A 119 -4.39 13.22 -10.66
CA SER A 119 -5.07 14.52 -10.72
C SER A 119 -4.25 15.61 -10.00
N PRO A 120 -4.40 16.91 -10.37
CA PRO A 120 -3.70 18.00 -9.69
C PRO A 120 -3.92 18.01 -8.18
N GLU A 121 -5.12 17.62 -7.73
CA GLU A 121 -5.46 17.50 -6.31
C GLU A 121 -4.69 16.38 -5.62
N ALA A 122 -4.56 15.21 -6.26
CA ALA A 122 -3.77 14.11 -5.74
C ALA A 122 -2.26 14.44 -5.70
N GLN A 123 -1.73 15.12 -6.72
CA GLN A 123 -0.35 15.59 -6.73
C GLN A 123 -0.08 16.62 -5.61
N GLN A 124 -1.02 17.53 -5.35
CA GLN A 124 -0.95 18.44 -4.20
C GLN A 124 -0.97 17.66 -2.89
N GLN A 125 -1.79 16.62 -2.74
CA GLN A 125 -1.80 15.80 -1.53
C GLN A 125 -0.49 15.05 -1.30
N VAL A 126 0.19 14.61 -2.36
CA VAL A 126 1.51 13.97 -2.27
C VAL A 126 2.57 14.93 -1.73
N THR A 127 2.58 16.15 -2.26
CA THR A 127 3.57 17.17 -1.91
C THR A 127 3.23 17.92 -0.62
N SER A 128 1.98 17.81 -0.15
CA SER A 128 1.52 18.42 1.09
C SER A 128 2.01 17.62 2.31
N PRO A 129 2.55 18.29 3.35
CA PRO A 129 2.74 17.63 4.65
C PRO A 129 1.39 17.17 5.21
N PRO A 130 1.36 16.16 6.11
CA PRO A 130 0.11 15.67 6.70
C PRO A 130 -0.60 16.80 7.43
N ASN A 131 -1.52 17.45 6.73
CA ASN A 131 -2.32 18.53 7.27
C ASN A 131 -3.47 17.86 8.00
N HIS A 132 -3.40 17.84 9.33
CA HIS A 132 -4.58 17.63 10.17
C HIS A 132 -5.64 18.58 9.64
N HIS A 133 -6.69 18.03 9.04
CA HIS A 133 -7.73 18.82 8.40
C HIS A 133 -8.28 19.81 9.42
N ASN A 134 -7.90 21.08 9.24
CA ASN A 134 -8.62 22.17 9.84
C ASN A 134 -10.04 22.05 9.30
N ARG A 135 -10.98 21.75 10.21
CA ARG A 135 -12.41 21.79 9.94
C ARG A 135 -12.73 23.15 9.35
N ARG A 136 -12.79 23.24 8.03
CA ARG A 136 -13.60 24.25 7.36
C ARG A 136 -15.01 23.70 7.33
N THR A 137 -15.70 23.83 8.46
CA THR A 137 -17.15 23.92 8.45
C THR A 137 -17.50 25.10 7.54
N ARG A 138 -18.15 24.75 6.43
CA ARG A 138 -19.04 25.63 5.66
C ARG A 138 -20.06 26.21 6.64
N ASP A 139 -20.11 27.54 6.74
CA ASP A 139 -21.25 28.42 6.42
C ASP A 139 -20.99 29.81 7.01
#